data_AF-A0A936TXA2-F1
#
_entry.id   AF-A0A936TXA2-F1
#
_cell.length_a   1.000
_cell.length_b   1.000
_cell.length_c   1.000
_cell.angle_alpha   90.00
_cell.angle_beta   90.00
_cell.angle_gamma   90.00
#
_symmetry.space_group_name_H-M   'P 1'
#
loop_
_entity.id
_entity.type
_entity.pdbx_description
1 polymer ?
#
loop_
_entity_poly.entity_id
_entity_poly.type
_entity_poly.pdbx_seq_one_letter_code
_entity_poly.pdbx_strand_id
1 'polypeptide(L)'
;MKKYLSVAARQMIADGRGREQTEFADYEGSRGTTPVTTTAASYLSWFDPDGAHTGRVFRQVMPGVPVLFVSATRDYPGLLRFRDQSYGAIPAHPLKQMSVVDADHLNAPAAAAPEVLRWVREVAAQ
;
A
#
# COMPACT_ATOMS: atom_id res chain seq x y z
N MET A 1 7.30 -20.94 10.85
CA MET A 1 6.44 -20.29 11.87
C MET A 1 5.43 -19.29 11.26
N LYS A 2 4.82 -19.59 10.09
CA LYS A 2 3.91 -18.66 9.37
C LYS A 2 2.41 -18.82 9.71
N LYS A 3 2.07 -19.77 10.61
CA LYS A 3 0.72 -20.34 10.70
C LYS A 3 -0.12 -19.87 11.90
N TYR A 4 0.44 -19.10 12.84
CA TYR A 4 -0.20 -18.85 14.14
C TYR A 4 -0.92 -17.49 14.25
N LEU A 5 -0.55 -16.49 13.44
CA LEU A 5 -1.01 -15.11 13.62
C LEU A 5 -2.41 -14.88 13.03
N SER A 6 -2.69 -15.47 11.87
CA SER A 6 -4.02 -15.45 11.25
C SER A 6 -5.04 -16.34 11.96
N VAL A 7 -4.60 -17.29 12.80
CA VAL A 7 -5.50 -18.19 13.55
C VAL A 7 -6.22 -17.42 14.67
N ALA A 8 -5.49 -16.59 15.42
CA ALA A 8 -6.09 -15.77 16.48
C ALA A 8 -7.13 -14.79 15.92
N ALA A 9 -6.80 -14.10 14.81
CA ALA A 9 -7.74 -13.20 14.15
C ALA A 9 -8.99 -13.95 13.62
N ARG A 10 -8.82 -15.14 13.03
CA ARG A 10 -9.96 -15.96 12.58
C ARG A 10 -10.84 -16.41 13.74
N GLN A 11 -10.24 -16.77 14.87
CA GLN A 11 -10.99 -17.15 16.08
C GLN A 11 -11.82 -15.97 16.60
N MET A 12 -11.24 -14.77 16.69
CA MET A 12 -12.00 -13.59 17.12
C MET A 12 -13.18 -13.27 16.20
N ILE A 13 -13.07 -13.49 14.89
CA ILE A 13 -14.20 -13.37 13.97
C ILE A 13 -15.28 -14.41 14.28
N ALA A 14 -14.88 -15.68 14.47
CA ALA A 14 -15.80 -16.76 14.81
C ALA A 14 -16.54 -16.52 16.14
N ASP A 15 -15.86 -15.88 17.11
CA ASP A 15 -16.42 -15.53 18.41
C ASP A 15 -17.30 -14.26 18.38
N GLY A 16 -17.51 -13.63 17.22
CA GLY A 16 -18.28 -12.38 17.09
C GLY A 16 -17.52 -11.12 17.51
N ARG A 17 -16.24 -11.25 17.84
CA ARG A 17 -15.34 -10.19 18.35
C ARG A 17 -14.52 -9.53 17.25
N GLY A 18 -14.94 -9.68 15.99
CA GLY A 18 -14.19 -9.23 14.81
C GLY A 18 -13.85 -7.73 14.77
N ARG A 19 -14.63 -6.91 15.48
CA ARG A 19 -14.49 -5.45 15.53
C ARG A 19 -13.80 -4.95 16.80
N GLU A 20 -13.44 -5.84 17.71
CA GLU A 20 -12.67 -5.48 18.90
C GLU A 20 -11.21 -5.22 18.51
N GLN A 21 -10.61 -4.18 19.10
CA GLN A 21 -9.18 -3.96 18.96
C GLN A 21 -8.40 -4.94 19.83
N THR A 22 -7.34 -5.49 19.27
CA THR A 22 -6.34 -6.28 19.99
C THR A 22 -4.98 -6.06 19.35
N GLU A 23 -3.93 -6.50 20.06
CA GLU A 23 -2.61 -6.61 19.48
C GLU A 23 -2.48 -7.94 18.72
N PHE A 24 -1.94 -7.88 17.49
CA PHE A 24 -1.46 -9.03 16.74
C PHE A 24 0.05 -8.90 16.58
N ALA A 25 0.77 -9.99 16.77
CA ALA A 25 2.16 -10.07 16.33
C ALA A 25 2.15 -10.24 14.81
N ASP A 26 2.67 -9.29 14.04
CA ASP A 26 2.69 -9.33 12.58
C ASP A 26 4.09 -9.57 12.05
N TYR A 27 4.24 -10.43 11.04
CA TYR A 27 5.55 -10.75 10.47
C TYR A 27 5.75 -10.03 9.13
N GLU A 28 6.50 -8.94 9.15
CA GLU A 28 6.81 -8.10 7.99
C GLU A 28 8.15 -8.51 7.35
N GLY A 29 8.26 -9.77 6.92
CA GLY A 29 9.38 -10.26 6.10
C GLY A 29 10.77 -9.90 6.66
N SER A 30 11.44 -8.94 6.00
CA SER A 30 12.79 -8.47 6.35
C SER A 30 12.88 -7.72 7.68
N ARG A 31 11.75 -7.27 8.25
CA ARG A 31 11.70 -6.56 9.54
C ARG A 31 11.36 -7.47 10.73
N GLY A 32 11.08 -8.75 10.48
CA GLY A 32 10.74 -9.70 11.54
C GLY A 32 9.32 -9.52 12.06
N THR A 33 9.11 -9.85 13.33
CA THR A 33 7.79 -9.79 13.97
C THR A 33 7.64 -8.49 14.77
N THR A 34 6.59 -7.72 14.51
CA THR A 34 6.26 -6.47 15.21
C THR A 34 4.83 -6.50 15.74
N PRO A 35 4.54 -5.90 16.91
CA PRO A 35 3.17 -5.77 17.38
C PRO A 35 2.40 -4.73 16.55
N VAL A 36 1.18 -5.07 16.16
CA VAL A 36 0.21 -4.15 15.52
C VAL A 36 -1.11 -4.21 16.25
N THR A 37 -1.61 -3.05 16.68
CA THR A 37 -2.93 -2.92 17.29
C THR A 37 -3.96 -2.62 16.22
N THR A 38 -4.92 -3.53 16.01
CA THR A 38 -6.02 -3.36 15.04
C THR A 38 -7.17 -4.31 15.38
N THR A 39 -8.21 -4.33 14.55
CA THR A 39 -9.30 -5.32 14.66
C THR A 39 -8.99 -6.59 13.88
N ALA A 40 -9.55 -7.72 14.29
CA ALA A 40 -9.40 -8.98 13.56
C ALA A 40 -9.94 -8.89 12.12
N ALA A 41 -11.05 -8.16 11.91
CA ALA A 41 -11.62 -7.94 10.59
C ALA A 41 -10.66 -7.17 9.68
N SER A 42 -10.08 -6.07 10.18
CA SER A 42 -9.09 -5.29 9.43
C SER A 42 -7.83 -6.11 9.14
N TYR A 43 -7.28 -6.80 10.15
CA TYR A 43 -6.08 -7.63 9.98
C TYR A 43 -6.28 -8.69 8.88
N LEU A 44 -7.38 -9.45 8.92
CA LEU A 44 -7.63 -10.48 7.91
C LEU A 44 -7.93 -9.90 6.53
N SER A 45 -8.67 -8.78 6.45
CA SER A 45 -8.93 -8.12 5.17
C SER A 45 -7.66 -7.59 4.50
N TRP A 46 -6.67 -7.16 5.30
CA TRP A 46 -5.39 -6.73 4.79
C TRP A 46 -4.69 -7.88 4.09
N PHE A 47 -4.60 -9.06 4.71
CA PHE A 47 -3.92 -10.25 4.15
C PHE A 47 -4.78 -11.10 3.20
N ASP A 48 -5.99 -10.67 2.87
CA ASP A 48 -6.81 -11.33 1.85
C ASP A 48 -6.06 -11.29 0.49
N PRO A 49 -6.03 -12.39 -0.29
CA PRO A 49 -5.42 -12.39 -1.63
C PRO A 49 -5.98 -11.32 -2.59
N ASP A 50 -7.19 -10.85 -2.34
CA ASP A 50 -7.85 -9.75 -3.06
C ASP A 50 -7.88 -8.45 -2.26
N GLY A 51 -7.18 -8.42 -1.12
CA GLY A 51 -7.09 -7.30 -0.20
C GLY A 51 -6.26 -6.12 -0.73
N ALA A 52 -6.38 -5.00 -0.02
CA ALA A 52 -5.79 -3.72 -0.42
C ALA A 52 -4.25 -3.71 -0.46
N HIS A 53 -3.59 -4.68 0.19
CA HIS A 53 -2.13 -4.80 0.17
C HIS A 53 -1.57 -5.28 -1.17
N THR A 54 -2.41 -5.83 -2.05
CA THR A 54 -1.96 -6.45 -3.30
C THR A 54 -1.85 -5.44 -4.43
N GLY A 55 -0.99 -5.73 -5.42
CA GLY A 55 -0.89 -4.91 -6.64
C GLY A 55 -2.16 -4.90 -7.52
N ARG A 56 -3.21 -5.65 -7.16
CA ARG A 56 -4.49 -5.64 -7.89
C ARG A 56 -5.16 -4.26 -7.82
N VAL A 57 -4.94 -3.53 -6.74
CA VAL A 57 -5.52 -2.20 -6.50
C VAL A 57 -5.19 -1.20 -7.61
N PHE A 58 -4.02 -1.31 -8.25
CA PHE A 58 -3.64 -0.42 -9.34
C PHE A 58 -4.60 -0.53 -10.54
N ARG A 59 -5.12 -1.73 -10.82
CA ARG A 59 -6.11 -1.94 -11.90
C ARG A 59 -7.53 -1.51 -11.52
N GLN A 60 -7.78 -1.30 -10.23
CA GLN A 60 -9.09 -0.96 -9.68
C GLN A 60 -9.30 0.53 -9.48
N VAL A 61 -8.28 1.36 -9.76
CA VAL A 61 -8.44 2.81 -9.82
C VAL A 61 -9.61 3.15 -10.74
N MET A 62 -10.54 3.99 -10.27
CA MET A 62 -11.72 4.35 -11.04
C MET A 62 -11.33 5.05 -12.34
N PRO A 63 -11.99 4.76 -13.47
CA PRO A 63 -11.78 5.49 -14.71
C PRO A 63 -11.98 7.01 -14.52
N GLY A 64 -11.14 7.81 -15.15
CA GLY A 64 -11.18 9.27 -15.03
C GLY A 64 -10.49 9.85 -13.79
N VAL A 65 -9.94 9.02 -12.90
CA VAL A 65 -9.15 9.50 -11.76
C VAL A 65 -7.70 9.75 -12.19
N PRO A 66 -7.18 10.99 -12.06
CA PRO A 66 -5.77 11.26 -12.28
C PRO A 66 -4.92 10.63 -11.17
N VAL A 67 -3.78 10.05 -11.54
CA VAL A 67 -2.86 9.41 -10.58
C VAL A 67 -1.43 9.89 -10.76
N LEU A 68 -0.84 10.39 -9.68
CA LEU A 68 0.60 10.55 -9.55
C LEU A 68 1.17 9.32 -8.84
N PHE A 69 2.03 8.57 -9.52
CA PHE A 69 2.75 7.44 -8.94
C PHE A 69 4.16 7.89 -8.55
N VAL A 70 4.44 7.94 -7.26
CA VAL A 70 5.76 8.30 -6.73
C VAL A 70 6.57 7.04 -6.44
N SER A 71 7.82 7.01 -6.91
CA SER A 71 8.78 5.94 -6.65
C SER A 71 10.14 6.53 -6.26
N ALA A 72 10.88 5.84 -5.40
CA ALA A 72 12.20 6.27 -4.94
C ALA A 72 13.32 5.51 -5.67
N THR A 73 14.44 6.15 -5.99
CA THR A 73 15.59 5.50 -6.65
C THR A 73 16.28 4.44 -5.78
N ARG A 74 16.25 4.61 -4.46
CA ARG A 74 16.87 3.73 -3.45
C ARG A 74 15.83 3.02 -2.58
N ASP A 75 14.66 2.74 -3.16
CA ASP A 75 13.61 1.97 -2.49
C ASP A 75 14.02 0.50 -2.29
N TYR A 76 13.22 -0.26 -1.55
CA TYR A 76 13.46 -1.69 -1.35
C TYR A 76 13.50 -2.42 -2.71
N PRO A 77 14.42 -3.39 -2.92
CA PRO A 77 14.59 -4.06 -4.21
C PRO A 77 13.31 -4.69 -4.78
N GLY A 78 12.42 -5.17 -3.90
CA GLY A 78 11.10 -5.68 -4.32
C GLY A 78 10.25 -4.58 -4.96
N LEU A 79 10.15 -3.41 -4.33
CA LEU A 79 9.36 -2.29 -4.83
C LEU A 79 9.90 -1.73 -6.15
N LEU A 80 11.23 -1.64 -6.29
CA LEU A 80 11.87 -1.24 -7.55
C LEU A 80 11.52 -2.19 -8.70
N ARG A 81 11.52 -3.50 -8.47
CA ARG A 81 11.18 -4.51 -9.49
C ARG A 81 9.73 -4.41 -9.97
N PHE A 82 8.80 -4.04 -9.08
CA PHE A 82 7.38 -3.97 -9.38
C PHE A 82 6.91 -2.58 -9.85
N ARG A 83 7.78 -1.54 -9.83
CA ARG A 83 7.42 -0.15 -10.16
C ARG A 83 6.71 -0.03 -11.51
N ASP A 84 7.39 -0.45 -12.58
CA ASP A 84 6.89 -0.23 -13.94
C ASP A 84 5.64 -1.07 -14.22
N GLN A 85 5.58 -2.30 -13.67
CA GLN A 85 4.40 -3.14 -13.73
C GLN A 85 3.20 -2.51 -13.01
N SER A 86 3.42 -1.94 -11.82
CA SER A 86 2.39 -1.29 -11.01
C SER A 86 1.87 -0.04 -11.69
N TYR A 87 2.78 0.83 -12.15
CA TYR A 87 2.41 2.02 -12.91
C TYR A 87 1.67 1.68 -14.21
N GLY A 88 2.16 0.68 -14.96
CA GLY A 88 1.53 0.20 -16.19
C GLY A 88 0.11 -0.36 -15.98
N ALA A 89 -0.18 -0.92 -14.81
CA ALA A 89 -1.47 -1.48 -14.48
C ALA A 89 -2.57 -0.43 -14.19
N ILE A 90 -2.18 0.82 -13.91
CA ILE A 90 -3.13 1.92 -13.65
C ILE A 90 -3.84 2.31 -14.96
N PRO A 91 -5.18 2.47 -14.97
CA PRO A 91 -5.93 2.96 -16.12
C PRO A 91 -5.34 4.23 -16.73
N ALA A 92 -5.48 4.38 -18.05
CA ALA A 92 -4.96 5.55 -18.75
C ALA A 92 -5.71 6.82 -18.34
N HIS A 93 -4.96 7.91 -18.16
CA HIS A 93 -5.48 9.25 -17.91
C HIS A 93 -4.45 10.27 -18.42
N PRO A 94 -4.84 11.41 -19.03
CA PRO A 94 -3.88 12.42 -19.53
C PRO A 94 -2.93 12.96 -18.46
N LEU A 95 -3.41 13.04 -17.22
CA LEU A 95 -2.64 13.46 -16.05
C LEU A 95 -2.09 12.30 -15.21
N LYS A 96 -2.10 11.06 -15.73
CA LYS A 96 -1.38 9.95 -15.12
C LYS A 96 0.12 10.20 -15.32
N GLN A 97 0.86 10.34 -14.23
CA GLN A 97 2.29 10.65 -14.26
C GLN A 97 3.06 9.76 -13.29
N MET A 98 4.29 9.40 -13.65
CA MET A 98 5.25 8.77 -12.74
C MET A 98 6.31 9.78 -12.34
N SER A 99 6.53 9.93 -11.04
CA SER A 99 7.63 10.72 -10.47
C SER A 99 8.63 9.78 -9.80
N VAL A 100 9.90 9.87 -10.22
CA VAL A 100 11.00 9.12 -9.61
C VAL A 100 11.89 10.09 -8.86
N VAL A 101 11.94 9.96 -7.54
CA VAL A 101 12.68 10.86 -6.65
C VAL A 101 13.95 10.21 -6.11
N ASP A 102 15.00 11.00 -5.93
CA ASP A 102 16.27 10.49 -5.42
C ASP A 102 16.28 10.32 -3.89
N ALA A 103 15.58 9.31 -3.41
CA ALA A 103 15.36 9.03 -1.99
C ALA A 103 15.35 7.52 -1.71
N ASP A 104 15.43 7.16 -0.43
CA ASP A 104 15.04 5.83 0.06
C ASP A 104 13.54 5.78 0.41
N HIS A 105 13.06 4.60 0.83
CA HIS A 105 11.66 4.38 1.16
C HIS A 105 11.09 5.37 2.19
N LEU A 106 11.86 5.68 3.25
CA LEU A 106 11.39 6.52 4.35
C LEU A 106 11.39 8.00 3.97
N ASN A 107 12.36 8.42 3.14
CA ASN A 107 12.54 9.80 2.74
C ASN A 107 11.80 10.19 1.45
N ALA A 108 11.28 9.22 0.69
CA ALA A 108 10.56 9.45 -0.56
C ALA A 108 9.37 10.41 -0.43
N PRO A 109 8.50 10.33 0.62
CA PRO A 109 7.38 11.27 0.75
C PRO A 109 7.83 12.73 0.86
N ALA A 110 8.88 13.00 1.65
CA ALA A 110 9.42 14.36 1.81
C ALA A 110 10.07 14.85 0.52
N ALA A 111 10.85 14.00 -0.15
CA ALA A 111 11.52 14.33 -1.41
C ALA A 111 10.51 14.60 -2.55
N ALA A 112 9.36 13.92 -2.55
CA ALA A 112 8.33 14.08 -3.58
C ALA A 112 7.39 15.29 -3.35
N ALA A 113 7.40 15.92 -2.17
CA ALA A 113 6.45 16.97 -1.83
C ALA A 113 6.37 18.12 -2.86
N PRO A 114 7.49 18.65 -3.41
CA PRO A 114 7.42 19.70 -4.43
C PRO A 114 6.69 19.24 -5.71
N GLU A 115 6.93 18.01 -6.12
CA GLU A 115 6.35 17.43 -7.32
C GLU A 115 4.86 17.09 -7.13
N VAL A 116 4.49 16.56 -5.97
CA VAL A 116 3.09 16.38 -5.58
C VAL A 116 2.34 17.71 -5.63
N LEU A 117 2.91 18.78 -5.08
CA LEU A 117 2.30 20.11 -5.11
C LEU A 117 2.13 20.65 -6.54
N ARG A 118 3.15 20.49 -7.39
CA ARG A 118 3.09 20.86 -8.81
C ARG A 118 1.96 20.12 -9.53
N TRP A 119 1.91 18.80 -9.36
CA TRP A 119 0.93 17.94 -10.03
C TRP A 119 -0.50 18.20 -9.54
N VAL A 120 -0.71 18.38 -8.23
CA VAL A 120 -2.05 18.71 -7.69
C VAL A 120 -2.57 20.02 -8.30
N ARG A 121 -1.71 21.02 -8.49
CA ARG A 121 -2.08 22.28 -9.16
C ARG A 121 -2.44 22.07 -10.63
N GLU A 122 -1.72 21.18 -11.33
CA GLU A 122 -2.01 20.82 -12.73
C GLU A 122 -3.36 20.11 -12.87
N VAL A 123 -3.68 19.19 -11.95
CA VAL A 123 -4.97 18.50 -11.87
C VAL A 123 -6.10 19.48 -11.58
N ALA A 124 -5.90 20.41 -10.64
CA ALA A 124 -6.91 21.38 -10.24
C ALA A 124 -7.18 22.47 -11.31
N ALA A 125 -6.32 22.58 -12.31
CA ALA A 125 -6.46 23.53 -13.42
C ALA A 125 -7.20 22.96 -14.64
N GLN A 126 -7.66 21.70 -14.58
CA GLN A 126 -8.47 21.06 -15.63
C GLN A 126 -9.96 21.40 -15.54
#